data_AF-A0ABC8U1F0-F1
#
_entry.id   AF-A0ABC8U1F0-F1
#
_cell.length_a   1.000
_cell.length_b   1.000
_cell.length_c   1.000
_cell.angle_alpha   90.00
_cell.angle_beta   90.00
_cell.angle_gamma   90.00
#
_symmetry.space_group_name_H-M   'P 1'
#
loop_
_entity.id
_entity.type
_entity.pdbx_description
1 polymer ?
#
loop_
_entity_poly.entity_id
_entity_poly.type
_entity_poly.pdbx_seq_one_letter_code
_entity_poly.pdbx_strand_id
1 'polypeptide(L)'
;MVISGSSGVGKDVVIQRFGGRDRIERCLLEYALVYGDYKGIPKQQIRDYMAKGYDILLRVDIHGVASLRRILGNSAVFISLVPPRGMGVGGEAVFVKRLID
;
A
#
# COMPACT_ATOMS: atom_id res chain seq x y z
N MET A 1 2.49 -1.06 -5.25
CA MET A 1 3.50 -1.65 -4.34
C MET A 1 3.34 -3.16 -4.36
N VAL A 2 4.44 -3.92 -4.39
CA VAL A 2 4.44 -5.39 -4.31
C VAL A 2 5.16 -5.82 -3.03
N ILE A 3 4.55 -6.70 -2.25
CA ILE A 3 5.20 -7.42 -1.14
C ILE A 3 5.34 -8.87 -1.60
N SER A 4 6.57 -9.40 -1.64
CA SER A 4 6.77 -10.69 -2.32
C SER A 4 6.51 -11.89 -1.41
N GLY A 5 5.74 -12.85 -1.92
CA GLY A 5 5.61 -14.21 -1.42
C GLY A 5 6.15 -15.18 -2.46
N SER A 6 6.82 -16.25 -2.03
CA SER A 6 7.65 -17.13 -2.85
C SER A 6 6.99 -17.86 -4.03
N SER A 7 5.69 -17.66 -4.32
CA SER A 7 4.96 -18.35 -5.39
C SER A 7 4.97 -17.67 -6.75
N GLY A 8 5.30 -16.38 -6.86
CA GLY A 8 5.20 -15.62 -8.12
C GLY A 8 3.78 -15.24 -8.54
N VAL A 9 2.76 -15.58 -7.74
CA VAL A 9 1.34 -15.28 -8.02
C VAL A 9 0.87 -14.10 -7.17
N GLY A 10 0.48 -13.01 -7.84
CA GLY A 10 -0.04 -11.80 -7.21
C GLY A 10 -1.48 -11.92 -6.72
N LYS A 11 -1.75 -11.46 -5.50
CA LYS A 11 -3.08 -11.26 -4.92
C LYS A 11 -3.28 -9.80 -4.56
N ASP A 12 -4.37 -9.23 -5.06
CA ASP A 12 -4.82 -7.90 -4.66
C ASP A 12 -5.39 -7.95 -3.23
N VAL A 13 -4.92 -7.05 -2.38
CA VAL A 13 -5.51 -6.87 -1.05
C VAL A 13 -6.59 -5.80 -1.12
N VAL A 14 -7.77 -6.16 -0.63
CA VAL A 14 -8.96 -5.30 -0.63
C VAL A 14 -8.94 -4.43 0.62
N ILE A 15 -9.09 -3.11 0.43
CA ILE A 15 -9.26 -2.15 1.53
C ILE A 15 -10.66 -2.33 2.11
N GLN A 16 -10.74 -2.50 3.43
CA GLN A 16 -12.00 -2.76 4.13
C GLN A 16 -12.38 -1.60 5.05
N ARG A 17 -13.67 -1.48 5.36
CA ARG A 17 -14.21 -0.53 6.34
C ARG A 17 -14.13 -1.11 7.76
N PHE A 18 -13.74 -0.28 8.73
CA PHE A 18 -13.58 -0.67 10.13
C PHE A 18 -14.32 0.31 11.06
N GLY A 19 -15.03 -0.24 12.05
CA GLY A 19 -15.69 0.52 13.10
C GLY A 19 -14.90 0.52 14.41
N GLY A 20 -14.87 1.66 15.08
CA GLY A 20 -14.26 1.85 16.41
C GLY A 20 -12.74 2.07 16.37
N ARG A 21 -12.27 3.13 17.03
CA ARG A 21 -10.88 3.61 16.95
C ARG A 21 -9.86 2.63 17.54
N ASP A 22 -10.23 1.95 18.61
CA ASP A 22 -9.34 1.17 19.47
C ASP A 22 -8.69 -0.04 18.77
N ARG A 23 -9.36 -0.60 17.76
CA ARG A 23 -8.90 -1.82 17.06
C ARG A 23 -8.07 -1.54 15.81
N ILE A 24 -8.04 -0.29 15.35
CA ILE A 24 -7.54 0.08 14.02
C ILE A 24 -6.03 -0.12 13.93
N GLU A 25 -5.26 0.46 14.84
CA GLU A 25 -3.79 0.39 14.82
C GLU A 25 -3.26 -1.04 14.95
N ARG A 26 -4.00 -1.89 15.67
CA ARG A 26 -3.63 -3.30 15.87
C ARG A 26 -3.98 -4.14 14.64
N CYS A 27 -5.15 -3.92 14.04
CA CYS A 27 -5.67 -4.76 12.96
C CYS A 27 -5.25 -4.33 11.55
N LEU A 28 -4.88 -3.07 11.34
CA LEU A 28 -4.63 -2.50 10.02
C LEU A 28 -3.17 -2.12 9.83
N LEU A 29 -2.62 -2.48 8.67
CA LEU A 29 -1.27 -2.09 8.29
C LEU A 29 -1.20 -0.58 8.04
N GLU A 30 -2.24 -0.04 7.40
CA GLU A 30 -2.41 1.37 7.10
C GLU A 30 -3.92 1.67 7.15
N TYR A 31 -4.28 2.90 7.52
CA TYR A 31 -5.67 3.33 7.55
C TYR A 31 -5.82 4.84 7.34
N ALA A 32 -6.99 5.25 6.85
CA ALA A 32 -7.40 6.63 6.68
C ALA A 32 -8.89 6.82 7.02
N LEU A 33 -9.26 8.03 7.43
CA LEU A 33 -10.67 8.40 7.64
C LEU A 33 -11.26 8.89 6.31
N VAL A 34 -12.26 8.18 5.81
CA VAL A 34 -12.88 8.44 4.51
C VAL A 34 -14.39 8.50 4.72
N TYR A 35 -15.00 9.66 4.50
CA TYR A 35 -16.43 9.91 4.74
C TYR A 35 -16.89 9.54 6.17
N GLY A 36 -16.05 9.78 7.18
CA GLY A 36 -16.36 9.47 8.57
C GLY A 36 -16.10 8.02 8.98
N ASP A 37 -15.69 7.17 8.05
CA ASP A 37 -15.35 5.78 8.31
C ASP A 37 -13.86 5.51 8.18
N TYR A 38 -13.31 4.69 9.07
CA TYR A 38 -11.95 4.23 8.89
C TYR A 38 -11.91 3.15 7.83
N LYS A 39 -11.06 3.36 6.83
CA LYS A 39 -10.74 2.38 5.79
C LYS A 39 -9.26 2.04 5.89
N GLY A 40 -8.91 0.79 5.67
CA GLY A 40 -7.51 0.40 5.73
C GLY A 40 -7.22 -0.99 5.23
N ILE A 41 -5.93 -1.32 5.24
CA ILE A 41 -5.38 -2.57 4.74
C ILE A 41 -5.31 -3.57 5.90
N PRO A 42 -6.08 -4.68 5.88
CA PRO A 42 -6.10 -5.63 6.99
C PRO A 42 -4.79 -6.41 7.10
N LYS A 43 -4.12 -6.37 8.26
CA LYS A 43 -2.89 -7.17 8.51
C LYS A 43 -3.17 -8.66 8.37
N GLN A 44 -4.35 -9.13 8.77
CA GLN A 44 -4.71 -10.54 8.68
C GLN A 44 -4.72 -11.02 7.23
N GLN A 45 -5.35 -10.27 6.32
CA GLN A 45 -5.42 -10.64 4.91
C GLN A 45 -4.03 -10.72 4.27
N ILE A 46 -3.13 -9.79 4.63
CA ILE A 46 -1.73 -9.85 4.23
C ILE A 46 -1.07 -11.13 4.73
N ARG A 47 -1.17 -11.41 6.03
CA ARG A 47 -0.58 -12.62 6.63
C ARG A 47 -1.10 -13.90 5.98
N ASP A 48 -2.40 -13.97 5.71
CA ASP A 48 -3.04 -15.16 5.13
C ASP A 48 -2.58 -15.42 3.70
N TYR A 49 -2.39 -14.37 2.90
CA TYR A 49 -1.86 -14.52 1.53
C TYR A 49 -0.37 -14.84 1.53
N MET A 50 0.42 -14.18 2.37
CA MET A 50 1.85 -14.47 2.52
C MET A 50 2.10 -15.90 3.01
N ALA A 51 1.31 -16.39 3.98
CA ALA A 51 1.41 -17.76 4.48
C ALA A 51 1.11 -18.82 3.42
N LYS A 52 0.34 -18.46 2.39
CA LYS A 52 0.06 -19.29 1.22
C LYS A 52 1.11 -19.13 0.11
N GLY A 53 2.14 -18.31 0.34
CA GLY A 53 3.21 -18.02 -0.62
C GLY A 53 2.86 -16.97 -1.66
N TYR A 54 1.69 -16.31 -1.60
CA TYR A 54 1.31 -15.31 -2.62
C TYR A 54 2.11 -14.02 -2.50
N ASP A 55 2.47 -13.44 -3.64
CA ASP A 55 2.86 -12.03 -3.71
C ASP A 55 1.62 -11.16 -3.49
N ILE A 56 1.77 -10.06 -2.77
CA ILE A 56 0.70 -9.12 -2.48
C ILE A 56 0.89 -7.87 -3.32
N LEU A 57 -0.13 -7.51 -4.10
CA LEU A 57 -0.19 -6.23 -4.80
C LEU A 57 -1.07 -5.27 -4.01
N LEU A 58 -0.51 -4.11 -3.70
CA LEU A 58 -1.18 -3.01 -3.01
C LEU A 58 -1.20 -1.78 -3.89
N ARG A 59 -2.40 -1.26 -4.12
CA ARG A 59 -2.64 0.06 -4.74
C ARG A 59 -2.85 1.06 -3.62
N VAL A 60 -1.93 1.98 -3.51
CA VAL A 60 -1.94 3.04 -2.49
C VAL A 60 -1.64 4.37 -3.16
N ASP A 61 -2.20 5.44 -2.62
CA ASP A 61 -1.85 6.78 -3.02
C ASP A 61 -0.48 7.18 -2.46
N ILE A 62 -0.06 8.40 -2.77
CA ILE A 62 1.26 8.91 -2.42
C ILE A 62 1.50 9.04 -0.90
N HIS A 63 0.45 9.33 -0.12
CA HIS A 63 0.54 9.40 1.33
C HIS A 63 0.65 8.00 1.94
N GLY A 64 -0.07 7.03 1.36
CA GLY A 64 0.03 5.63 1.75
C GLY A 64 1.40 5.03 1.45
N VAL A 65 2.00 5.37 0.30
CA VAL A 65 3.38 4.95 -0.03
C VAL A 65 4.38 5.40 1.04
N ALA A 66 4.33 6.66 1.48
CA ALA A 66 5.24 7.17 2.50
C ALA A 66 5.08 6.45 3.85
N SER A 67 3.84 6.16 4.23
CA SER A 67 3.52 5.41 5.46
C SER A 67 4.02 3.97 5.38
N LEU A 68 3.74 3.29 4.26
CA LEU A 68 4.14 1.90 4.04
C LEU A 68 5.66 1.75 3.90
N ARG A 69 6.37 2.72 3.32
CA ARG A 69 7.85 2.72 3.31
C ARG A 69 8.42 2.69 4.72
N ARG A 70 7.85 3.48 5.64
CA ARG A 70 8.30 3.50 7.06
C ARG A 70 8.01 2.18 7.76
N ILE A 71 6.89 1.53 7.44
CA ILE A 71 6.44 0.29 8.11
C ILE A 71 7.16 -0.94 7.55
N LEU A 72 7.29 -1.04 6.22
CA LEU A 72 7.76 -2.24 5.53
C LEU A 72 9.25 -2.19 5.17
N GLY A 73 9.82 -0.99 5.03
CA GLY A 73 11.23 -0.80 4.67
C GLY A 73 11.63 -1.62 3.44
N ASN A 74 12.72 -2.38 3.56
CA ASN A 74 13.28 -3.23 2.51
C ASN A 74 12.48 -4.51 2.24
N SER A 75 11.41 -4.78 3.01
CA SER A 75 10.57 -5.97 2.82
C SER A 75 9.51 -5.80 1.70
N ALA A 76 9.46 -4.63 1.07
CA ALA A 76 8.50 -4.32 0.01
C ALA A 76 9.15 -3.60 -1.18
N VAL A 77 8.64 -3.88 -2.37
CA VAL A 77 9.04 -3.23 -3.62
C VAL A 77 8.01 -2.17 -4.01
N PHE A 78 8.46 -0.94 -4.17
CA PHE A 78 7.63 0.19 -4.56
C PHE A 78 7.77 0.45 -6.05
N ILE A 79 6.69 0.22 -6.79
CA ILE A 79 6.61 0.43 -8.23
C ILE A 79 5.72 1.65 -8.48
N SER A 80 6.27 2.65 -9.17
CA SER A 80 5.53 3.82 -9.65
C SER A 80 5.32 3.69 -11.16
N LEU A 81 4.09 3.87 -11.62
CA LEU A 81 3.77 3.89 -13.04
C LEU A 81 3.69 5.35 -13.48
N VAL A 82 4.69 5.77 -14.25
CA VAL A 82 4.72 7.12 -14.84
C VAL A 82 4.37 6.99 -16.32
N PRO A 83 3.46 7.82 -16.85
CA PRO A 83 3.09 7.76 -18.26
C PRO A 83 4.33 7.98 -19.15
N PRO A 84 4.44 7.27 -20.28
CA PRO A 84 5.55 7.47 -21.20
C PRO A 84 5.45 8.87 -21.82
N ARG A 85 6.50 9.67 -21.59
CA ARG A 85 6.74 11.03 -22.13
C ARG A 85 5.78 12.11 -21.62
N GLY A 86 6.24 12.85 -20.61
CA GLY A 86 6.05 14.29 -20.46
C GLY A 86 4.65 14.86 -20.28
N MET A 87 3.58 14.08 -20.46
CA MET A 87 2.20 14.51 -20.22
C MET A 87 1.86 14.35 -18.73
N GLY A 88 2.73 14.89 -17.88
CA GLY A 88 2.52 15.01 -16.44
C GLY A 88 2.61 16.48 -16.10
N VAL A 89 1.47 17.09 -15.83
CA VAL A 89 1.35 18.45 -15.27
C VAL A 89 2.38 18.57 -14.15
N GLY A 90 3.23 19.61 -14.20
CA GLY A 90 4.53 19.70 -13.50
C GLY A 90 4.59 19.47 -11.98
N GLY A 91 3.49 19.12 -11.31
CA GLY A 91 3.44 18.68 -9.92
C GLY A 91 3.75 17.20 -9.69
N GLU A 92 3.33 16.28 -10.57
CA GLU A 92 3.43 14.83 -10.27
C GLU A 92 4.85 14.27 -10.45
N ALA A 93 5.60 14.74 -11.44
CA ALA A 93 6.99 14.30 -11.66
C ALA A 93 7.94 14.71 -10.51
N VAL A 94 7.71 15.90 -9.92
CA VAL A 94 8.43 16.36 -8.72
C VAL A 94 8.11 15.46 -7.52
N PHE A 95 6.86 15.00 -7.43
CA PHE A 95 6.40 14.13 -6.35
C PHE A 95 7.01 12.72 -6.44
N VAL A 96 7.11 12.15 -7.65
CA VAL A 96 7.78 10.86 -7.87
C VAL A 96 9.26 10.94 -7.52
N LYS A 97 9.94 12.04 -7.88
CA LYS A 97 11.34 12.25 -7.53
C LYS A 97 11.56 12.25 -6.00
N ARG A 98 10.72 12.96 -5.24
CA ARG A 98 10.73 12.96 -3.76
C ARG A 98 10.45 11.62 -3.10
N LEU A 99 9.87 10.65 -3.81
CA LEU A 99 9.66 9.29 -3.30
C LEU A 99 10.86 8.37 -3.51
N ILE A 100 11.73 8.70 -4.48
CA ILE A 100 12.87 7.86 -4.89
C ILE A 100 14.15 8.31 -4.19
N ASP A 101 14.35 9.63 -4.05
CA ASP A 101 15.44 10.25 -3.26
C ASP A 101 15.20 10.07 -1.74
#